data_AF-A0A9X4R5L5-F1
#
_entry.id   AF-A0A9X4R5L5-F1
#
_cell.length_a   1.000
_cell.length_b   1.000
_cell.length_c   1.000
_cell.angle_alpha   90.00
_cell.angle_beta   90.00
_cell.angle_gamma   90.00
#
_symmetry.space_group_name_H-M   'P 1'
#
loop_
_entity.id
_entity.type
_entity.pdbx_description
1 polymer ?
#
loop_
_entity_poly.entity_id
_entity_poly.type
_entity_poly.pdbx_seq_one_letter_code
_entity_poly.pdbx_strand_id
1 'polypeptide(L)'
;MTQMFELPTEQTNYLAMASGIGNWEAFNGSPFTLHDVLREARKWSQVTAGHNKLWLCWNVDPAWCLIQQAMALEVGWTPLVGFDPRVGPPPLLPGALSIDFNEGFGFRTMYPHFPLEFAFAFIPDKLAFWHSDLLVPLPQLKRYAQSFEDMPAGQIMATQEDISIADRLRGKKLTRAWELLGCVSRAGSQHAFESGCGWWMCFYLHPMLRGHEERRRRVQEYWDHGTGILYWHKHCGGPLQLIPNQEIDAGHFTRIGRRDTYKVHGHDDWRRNLAMELSANFELEKACASMGLSDLWNTVKKMLAESDVRLTSSPA
;
A
#
# COMPACT_ATOMS: atom_id res chain seq x y z
N MET A 1 36.15 -13.77 16.63
CA MET A 1 35.71 -12.45 17.12
C MET A 1 35.43 -11.58 15.91
N THR A 2 34.18 -11.59 15.45
CA THR A 2 33.73 -10.76 14.34
C THR A 2 33.59 -9.34 14.87
N GLN A 3 34.45 -8.42 14.43
CA GLN A 3 34.24 -6.99 14.66
C GLN A 3 32.90 -6.63 14.01
N MET A 4 31.87 -6.42 14.83
CA MET A 4 30.69 -5.70 14.38
C MET A 4 31.15 -4.26 14.15
N PHE A 5 31.33 -3.88 12.89
CA PHE A 5 31.42 -2.48 12.52
C PHE A 5 30.10 -1.83 12.93
N GLU A 6 30.11 -1.04 14.00
CA GLU A 6 29.00 -0.16 14.33
C GLU A 6 28.83 0.81 13.16
N LEU A 7 27.73 0.66 12.42
CA LEU A 7 27.36 1.59 11.36
C LEU A 7 27.10 2.97 12.00
N PRO A 8 27.54 4.07 11.36
CA PRO A 8 27.22 5.42 11.82
C PRO A 8 25.70 5.58 12.04
N THR A 9 25.30 6.24 13.12
CA THR A 9 23.89 6.40 13.54
C THR A 9 22.97 6.88 12.42
N GLU A 10 23.46 7.76 11.52
CA GLU A 10 22.69 8.24 10.37
C GLU A 10 22.43 7.16 9.31
N GLN A 11 23.42 6.29 9.03
CA GLN A 11 23.28 5.21 8.06
C GLN A 11 22.33 4.13 8.59
N THR A 12 22.43 3.80 9.88
CA THR A 12 21.50 2.89 10.56
C THR A 12 20.07 3.43 10.54
N ASN A 13 19.89 4.74 10.76
CA ASN A 13 18.58 5.39 10.66
C ASN A 13 18.02 5.31 9.23
N TYR A 14 18.82 5.66 8.22
CA TYR A 14 18.42 5.58 6.80
C TYR A 14 17.95 4.17 6.43
N LEU A 15 18.74 3.15 6.76
CA LEU A 15 18.40 1.75 6.44
C LEU A 15 17.10 1.32 7.11
N ALA A 16 16.89 1.64 8.39
CA ALA A 16 15.65 1.31 9.08
C ALA A 16 14.41 1.96 8.44
N MET A 17 14.54 3.20 7.97
CA MET A 17 13.42 3.94 7.36
C MET A 17 13.14 3.45 5.94
N ALA A 18 14.18 3.33 5.12
CA ALA A 18 14.07 2.87 3.75
C ALA A 18 13.60 1.40 3.67
N SER A 19 13.91 0.58 4.69
CA SER A 19 13.39 -0.80 4.80
C SER A 19 11.88 -0.84 5.01
N GLY A 20 11.36 -0.05 5.96
CA GLY A 20 9.93 -0.02 6.27
C GLY A 20 9.05 0.53 5.15
N ILE A 21 9.59 1.39 4.28
CA ILE A 21 8.89 1.86 3.09
C ILE A 21 8.95 0.86 1.91
N GLY A 22 9.55 -0.33 2.09
CA GLY A 22 9.58 -1.37 1.07
C GLY A 22 10.65 -1.16 -0.01
N ASN A 23 11.91 -0.99 0.40
CA ASN A 23 13.07 -0.93 -0.49
C ASN A 23 14.00 -2.13 -0.25
N TRP A 24 14.17 -2.98 -1.27
CA TRP A 24 15.05 -4.16 -1.15
C TRP A 24 16.51 -3.82 -0.91
N GLU A 25 17.02 -2.70 -1.43
CA GLU A 25 18.41 -2.27 -1.20
C GLU A 25 18.65 -1.99 0.28
N ALA A 26 17.76 -1.21 0.88
CA ALA A 26 17.85 -0.86 2.30
C ALA A 26 17.56 -2.07 3.19
N PHE A 27 16.55 -2.88 2.86
CA PHE A 27 16.19 -4.06 3.64
C PHE A 27 17.33 -5.08 3.69
N ASN A 28 18.03 -5.29 2.57
CA ASN A 28 19.20 -6.18 2.52
C ASN A 28 20.37 -5.68 3.37
N GLY A 29 20.45 -4.37 3.63
CA GLY A 29 21.41 -3.77 4.57
C GLY A 29 20.91 -3.69 6.01
N SER A 30 19.65 -4.03 6.28
CA SER A 30 19.03 -3.97 7.60
C SER A 30 19.40 -5.19 8.46
N PRO A 31 19.16 -5.15 9.79
CA PRO A 31 19.38 -6.32 10.64
C PRO A 31 18.31 -7.41 10.47
N PHE A 32 17.25 -7.15 9.69
CA PHE A 32 16.16 -8.09 9.46
C PHE A 32 16.37 -8.89 8.19
N THR A 33 15.89 -10.12 8.20
CA THR A 33 15.94 -11.04 7.07
C THR A 33 14.55 -11.37 6.57
N LEU A 34 14.46 -11.96 5.38
CA LEU A 34 13.21 -12.54 4.88
C LEU A 34 12.60 -13.54 5.87
N HIS A 35 13.43 -14.31 6.58
CA HIS A 35 12.94 -15.28 7.56
C HIS A 35 12.23 -14.60 8.74
N ASP A 36 12.72 -13.43 9.17
CA ASP A 36 12.07 -12.64 10.22
C ASP A 36 10.70 -12.15 9.76
N VAL A 37 10.59 -11.69 8.51
CA VAL A 37 9.29 -11.26 7.96
C VAL A 37 8.30 -12.41 7.86
N LEU A 38 8.74 -13.56 7.33
CA LEU A 38 7.89 -14.74 7.25
C LEU A 38 7.53 -15.32 8.63
N ARG A 39 8.33 -15.03 9.66
CA ARG A 39 7.98 -15.36 11.06
C ARG A 39 6.87 -14.45 11.58
N GLU A 40 6.97 -13.15 11.38
CA GLU A 40 5.92 -12.20 11.78
C GLU A 40 4.62 -12.41 11.00
N ALA A 41 4.73 -12.75 9.71
CA ALA A 41 3.57 -13.08 8.87
C ALA A 41 2.72 -14.24 9.40
N ARG A 42 3.29 -15.15 10.21
CA ARG A 42 2.49 -16.19 10.88
C ARG A 42 1.51 -15.59 11.89
N LYS A 43 1.89 -14.55 12.62
CA LYS A 43 0.98 -13.84 13.53
C LYS A 43 -0.12 -13.13 12.73
N TRP A 44 0.27 -12.47 11.64
CA TRP A 44 -0.69 -11.80 10.75
C TRP A 44 -1.72 -12.79 10.18
N SER A 45 -1.26 -14.00 9.81
CA SER A 45 -2.13 -15.06 9.29
C SER A 45 -3.17 -15.56 10.31
N GLN A 46 -2.89 -15.44 11.62
CA GLN A 46 -3.85 -15.80 12.66
C GLN A 46 -4.96 -14.77 12.77
N VAL A 47 -4.63 -13.49 12.59
CA VAL A 47 -5.62 -12.39 12.59
C VAL A 47 -6.56 -12.46 11.40
N THR A 48 -6.03 -12.83 10.23
CA THR A 48 -6.80 -12.92 8.98
C THR A 48 -7.50 -14.26 8.78
N ALA A 49 -7.32 -15.23 9.70
CA ALA A 49 -7.89 -16.55 9.57
C ALA A 49 -9.43 -16.49 9.45
N GLY A 50 -10.00 -17.16 8.45
CA GLY A 50 -11.44 -17.18 8.21
C GLY A 50 -11.98 -16.03 7.35
N HIS A 51 -11.14 -15.07 6.96
CA HIS A 51 -11.55 -13.93 6.13
C HIS A 51 -11.00 -14.04 4.70
N ASN A 52 -11.83 -14.53 3.78
CA ASN A 52 -11.40 -14.77 2.39
C ASN A 52 -11.36 -13.51 1.51
N LYS A 53 -12.00 -12.41 1.96
CA LYS A 53 -12.12 -11.14 1.23
C LYS A 53 -11.66 -10.00 2.14
N LEU A 54 -10.36 -9.69 2.10
CA LEU A 54 -9.75 -8.66 2.93
C LEU A 54 -9.49 -7.40 2.11
N TRP A 55 -9.68 -6.23 2.70
CA TRP A 55 -9.37 -4.94 2.09
C TRP A 55 -8.37 -4.17 2.93
N LEU A 56 -7.13 -4.03 2.46
CA LEU A 56 -6.08 -3.29 3.17
C LEU A 56 -6.44 -1.79 3.21
N CYS A 57 -6.73 -1.30 4.41
CA CYS A 57 -6.96 0.10 4.71
C CYS A 57 -5.74 0.64 5.47
N TRP A 58 -4.89 1.43 4.80
CA TRP A 58 -3.65 1.91 5.40
C TRP A 58 -3.85 3.25 6.12
N ASN A 59 -3.65 3.28 7.43
CA ASN A 59 -3.83 4.49 8.22
C ASN A 59 -2.60 5.40 8.13
N VAL A 60 -2.81 6.57 7.54
CA VAL A 60 -1.98 7.76 7.75
C VAL A 60 -2.81 8.90 8.34
N ASP A 61 -4.14 8.86 8.23
CA ASP A 61 -5.06 9.81 8.85
C ASP A 61 -6.29 9.02 9.34
N PRO A 62 -6.62 9.05 10.65
CA PRO A 62 -7.68 8.22 11.19
C PRO A 62 -9.05 8.44 10.56
N ALA A 63 -9.37 9.68 10.17
CA ALA A 63 -10.68 9.99 9.60
C ALA A 63 -10.80 9.46 8.16
N TRP A 64 -9.73 9.60 7.37
CA TRP A 64 -9.64 9.01 6.04
C TRP A 64 -9.68 7.48 6.10
N CYS A 65 -8.94 6.87 7.03
CA CYS A 65 -8.95 5.43 7.19
C CYS A 65 -10.33 4.91 7.59
N LEU A 66 -11.08 5.64 8.43
CA LEU A 66 -12.43 5.24 8.85
C LEU A 66 -13.45 5.26 7.72
N ILE A 67 -13.44 6.28 6.84
CA ILE A 67 -14.33 6.26 5.67
C ILE A 67 -13.96 5.13 4.71
N GLN A 68 -12.67 4.82 4.56
CA GLN A 68 -12.20 3.67 3.77
C GLN A 68 -12.66 2.34 4.37
N GLN A 69 -12.55 2.15 5.69
CA GLN A 69 -13.11 0.97 6.37
C GLN A 69 -14.62 0.84 6.09
N ALA A 70 -15.38 1.94 6.18
CA ALA A 70 -16.81 1.94 5.92
C ALA A 70 -17.13 1.57 4.46
N MET A 71 -16.35 2.07 3.50
CA MET A 71 -16.47 1.74 2.09
C MET A 71 -16.24 0.25 1.82
N ALA A 72 -15.23 -0.36 2.45
CA ALA A 72 -14.95 -1.79 2.33
C ALA A 72 -16.10 -2.64 2.90
N LEU A 73 -16.63 -2.26 4.07
CA LEU A 73 -17.79 -2.93 4.69
C LEU A 73 -19.04 -2.84 3.80
N GLU A 74 -19.31 -1.67 3.20
CA GLU A 74 -20.46 -1.44 2.32
C GLU A 74 -20.45 -2.32 1.07
N VAL A 75 -19.27 -2.79 0.65
CA VAL A 75 -19.14 -3.74 -0.48
C VAL A 75 -18.93 -5.19 -0.05
N GLY A 76 -19.10 -5.49 1.24
CA GLY A 76 -19.06 -6.85 1.78
C GLY A 76 -17.64 -7.41 1.97
N TRP A 77 -16.62 -6.56 1.97
CA TRP A 77 -15.24 -6.94 2.25
C TRP A 77 -14.87 -6.63 3.70
N THR A 78 -14.01 -7.44 4.30
CA THR A 78 -13.51 -7.20 5.66
C THR A 78 -12.37 -6.18 5.60
N PRO A 79 -12.48 -5.02 6.26
CA PRO A 79 -11.35 -4.09 6.36
C PRO A 79 -10.22 -4.72 7.16
N LEU A 80 -9.03 -4.75 6.58
CA LEU A 80 -7.79 -5.09 7.25
C LEU A 80 -6.98 -3.80 7.44
N VAL A 81 -6.92 -3.32 8.66
CA VAL A 81 -6.28 -2.04 8.98
C VAL A 81 -4.81 -2.28 9.31
N GLY A 82 -3.93 -1.65 8.54
CA GLY A 82 -2.52 -1.45 8.87
C GLY A 82 -2.25 0.05 9.05
N PHE A 83 -1.08 0.42 9.57
CA PHE A 83 -0.81 1.83 9.87
C PHE A 83 0.66 2.19 9.79
N ASP A 84 0.92 3.47 9.48
CA ASP A 84 2.24 4.05 9.68
C ASP A 84 2.51 4.20 11.19
N PRO A 85 3.63 3.70 11.73
CA PRO A 85 3.94 3.77 13.17
C PRO A 85 4.04 5.21 13.71
N ARG A 86 4.22 6.21 12.83
CA ARG A 86 4.21 7.64 13.22
C ARG A 86 2.81 8.14 13.61
N VAL A 87 1.77 7.47 13.13
CA VAL A 87 0.36 7.82 13.37
C VAL A 87 -0.28 6.83 14.35
N GLY A 88 0.07 5.55 14.25
CA GLY A 88 -0.50 4.49 15.06
C GLY A 88 -1.85 3.98 14.52
N PRO A 89 -2.49 3.04 15.23
CA PRO A 89 -3.76 2.45 14.78
C PRO A 89 -4.91 3.47 14.86
N PRO A 90 -5.82 3.52 13.87
CA PRO A 90 -7.05 4.28 13.98
C PRO A 90 -8.08 3.51 14.80
N PRO A 91 -9.22 4.15 15.15
CA PRO A 91 -10.39 3.41 15.59
C PRO A 91 -10.83 2.39 14.54
N LEU A 92 -11.43 1.29 15.01
CA LEU A 92 -11.90 0.20 14.14
C LEU A 92 -13.43 0.22 14.08
N LEU A 93 -13.97 0.14 12.87
CA LEU A 93 -15.39 -0.14 12.70
C LEU A 93 -15.70 -1.61 13.06
N PRO A 94 -16.92 -1.91 13.53
CA PRO A 94 -17.33 -3.28 13.79
C PRO A 94 -17.07 -4.20 12.59
N GLY A 95 -16.38 -5.32 12.84
CA GLY A 95 -16.00 -6.28 11.81
C GLY A 95 -14.67 -5.98 11.09
N ALA A 96 -14.02 -4.84 11.36
CA ALA A 96 -12.67 -4.57 10.90
C ALA A 96 -11.63 -5.33 11.73
N LEU A 97 -10.51 -5.69 11.08
CA LEU A 97 -9.34 -6.30 11.68
C LEU A 97 -8.21 -5.27 11.76
N SER A 98 -7.30 -5.40 12.72
CA SER A 98 -6.10 -4.57 12.82
C SER A 98 -4.86 -5.41 12.97
N ILE A 99 -3.80 -5.04 12.24
CA ILE A 99 -2.48 -5.64 12.34
C ILE A 99 -1.46 -4.52 12.44
N ASP A 100 -0.65 -4.56 13.50
CA ASP A 100 0.61 -3.81 13.54
C ASP A 100 1.66 -4.60 12.75
N PHE A 101 1.82 -4.27 11.47
CA PHE A 101 2.83 -4.89 10.61
C PHE A 101 4.27 -4.53 11.04
N ASN A 102 4.44 -3.55 11.93
CA ASN A 102 5.72 -3.05 12.40
C ASN A 102 6.13 -3.58 13.79
N GLU A 103 5.24 -4.29 14.50
CA GLU A 103 5.46 -4.76 15.89
C GLU A 103 6.79 -5.51 16.05
N GLY A 104 7.13 -6.39 15.10
CA GLY A 104 8.35 -7.20 15.12
C GLY A 104 9.62 -6.51 14.60
N PHE A 105 9.51 -5.30 14.04
CA PHE A 105 10.63 -4.63 13.35
C PHE A 105 11.00 -3.27 13.95
N GLY A 106 10.03 -2.53 14.49
CA GLY A 106 10.27 -1.20 15.06
C GLY A 106 10.82 -0.19 14.04
N PHE A 107 10.45 -0.30 12.75
CA PHE A 107 10.79 0.72 11.77
C PHE A 107 10.12 2.05 12.13
N ARG A 108 10.77 3.16 11.81
CA ARG A 108 10.23 4.52 12.10
C ARG A 108 9.10 4.92 11.16
N THR A 109 8.98 4.27 10.02
CA THR A 109 7.99 4.54 8.97
C THR A 109 7.72 3.23 8.27
N MET A 110 6.46 2.99 7.92
CA MET A 110 6.06 1.82 7.15
C MET A 110 5.03 2.23 6.10
N TYR A 111 5.17 1.70 4.88
CA TYR A 111 4.24 1.92 3.78
C TYR A 111 3.39 0.67 3.52
N PRO A 112 2.21 0.80 2.90
CA PRO A 112 1.35 -0.35 2.59
C PRO A 112 2.01 -1.37 1.65
N HIS A 113 3.04 -0.96 0.89
CA HIS A 113 3.84 -1.87 0.09
C HIS A 113 4.55 -2.93 0.92
N PHE A 114 4.90 -2.64 2.18
CA PHE A 114 5.54 -3.58 3.07
C PHE A 114 4.72 -4.85 3.24
N PRO A 115 3.48 -4.82 3.78
CA PRO A 115 2.66 -6.01 3.86
C PRO A 115 2.22 -6.52 2.48
N LEU A 116 2.04 -5.66 1.48
CA LEU A 116 1.56 -6.09 0.16
C LEU A 116 2.55 -7.04 -0.55
N GLU A 117 3.87 -6.87 -0.36
CA GLU A 117 4.91 -7.78 -0.83
C GLU A 117 4.74 -9.21 -0.31
N PHE A 118 4.25 -9.33 0.93
CA PHE A 118 4.13 -10.60 1.65
C PHE A 118 2.68 -11.06 1.80
N ALA A 119 1.75 -10.52 0.99
CA ALA A 119 0.34 -10.85 1.10
C ALA A 119 0.09 -12.37 1.08
N PHE A 120 0.80 -13.10 0.22
CA PHE A 120 0.74 -14.57 0.15
C PHE A 120 0.97 -15.31 1.48
N ALA A 121 1.75 -14.71 2.39
CA ALA A 121 2.15 -15.33 3.63
C ALA A 121 1.06 -15.26 4.71
N PHE A 122 0.14 -14.29 4.62
CA PHE A 122 -0.86 -14.07 5.66
C PHE A 122 -2.31 -14.01 5.17
N ILE A 123 -2.60 -13.83 3.88
CA ILE A 123 -3.99 -13.76 3.42
C ILE A 123 -4.55 -15.17 3.15
N PRO A 124 -5.83 -15.44 3.45
CA PRO A 124 -6.45 -16.73 3.11
C PRO A 124 -6.64 -16.92 1.61
N ASP A 125 -7.18 -15.91 0.93
CA ASP A 125 -7.46 -15.97 -0.52
C ASP A 125 -7.10 -14.65 -1.23
N LYS A 126 -7.79 -13.54 -0.94
CA LYS A 126 -7.59 -12.28 -1.65
C LYS A 126 -7.43 -11.09 -0.73
N LEU A 127 -6.62 -10.13 -1.19
CA LEU A 127 -6.40 -8.84 -0.55
C LEU A 127 -6.60 -7.73 -1.57
N ALA A 128 -7.75 -7.07 -1.50
CA ALA A 128 -7.95 -5.77 -2.12
C ALA A 128 -7.14 -4.71 -1.35
N PHE A 129 -6.77 -3.63 -2.01
CA PHE A 129 -6.05 -2.52 -1.40
C PHE A 129 -6.34 -1.23 -2.17
N TRP A 130 -6.15 -0.12 -1.49
CA TRP A 130 -6.10 1.21 -2.10
C TRP A 130 -5.02 2.05 -1.43
N HIS A 131 -4.62 3.12 -2.09
CA HIS A 131 -3.79 4.15 -1.50
C HIS A 131 -4.59 4.92 -0.43
N SER A 132 -3.90 5.46 0.58
CA SER A 132 -4.54 6.09 1.75
C SER A 132 -5.26 7.41 1.45
N ASP A 133 -5.03 7.99 0.28
CA ASP A 133 -5.65 9.23 -0.20
C ASP A 133 -6.65 9.00 -1.35
N LEU A 134 -7.07 7.75 -1.56
CA LEU A 134 -8.08 7.39 -2.55
C LEU A 134 -9.46 7.24 -1.89
N LEU A 135 -10.47 7.91 -2.46
CA LEU A 135 -11.88 7.61 -2.25
C LEU A 135 -12.51 7.21 -3.57
N VAL A 136 -13.46 6.29 -3.55
CA VAL A 136 -14.11 5.76 -4.76
C VAL A 136 -15.63 5.82 -4.55
N PRO A 137 -16.41 6.35 -5.50
CA PRO A 137 -17.87 6.33 -5.40
C PRO A 137 -18.39 4.90 -5.23
N LEU A 138 -19.37 4.70 -4.32
CA LEU A 138 -19.89 3.36 -4.00
C LEU A 138 -20.33 2.53 -5.22
N PRO A 139 -21.04 3.08 -6.23
CA PRO A 139 -21.42 2.30 -7.41
C PRO A 139 -20.21 1.75 -8.17
N GLN A 140 -19.13 2.54 -8.25
CA GLN A 140 -17.89 2.10 -8.89
C GLN A 140 -17.15 1.10 -8.00
N LEU A 141 -17.10 1.34 -6.69
CA LEU A 141 -16.46 0.43 -5.76
C LEU A 141 -17.13 -0.96 -5.79
N LYS A 142 -18.45 -1.02 -5.89
CA LYS A 142 -19.21 -2.28 -6.03
C LYS A 142 -18.81 -3.06 -7.29
N ARG A 143 -18.54 -2.38 -8.42
CA ARG A 143 -18.03 -3.03 -9.64
C ARG A 143 -16.64 -3.63 -9.43
N TYR A 144 -15.74 -2.90 -8.79
CA TYR A 144 -14.40 -3.39 -8.51
C TYR A 144 -14.39 -4.51 -7.48
N ALA A 145 -15.17 -4.40 -6.40
CA ALA A 145 -15.35 -5.47 -5.43
C ALA A 145 -15.80 -6.76 -6.10
N GLN A 146 -16.81 -6.71 -6.99
CA GLN A 146 -17.24 -7.87 -7.76
C GLN A 146 -16.10 -8.41 -8.66
N SER A 147 -15.37 -7.53 -9.34
CA SER A 147 -14.26 -7.94 -10.22
C SER A 147 -13.12 -8.61 -9.43
N PHE A 148 -12.85 -8.14 -8.21
CA PHE A 148 -11.88 -8.74 -7.29
C PHE A 148 -12.37 -10.09 -6.77
N GLU A 149 -13.66 -10.23 -6.48
CA GLU A 149 -14.26 -11.51 -6.10
C GLU A 149 -14.15 -12.55 -7.22
N ASP A 150 -14.43 -12.14 -8.45
CA ASP A 150 -14.37 -13.01 -9.64
C ASP A 150 -12.93 -13.29 -10.10
N MET A 151 -11.94 -12.60 -9.52
CA MET A 151 -10.53 -12.75 -9.89
C MET A 151 -10.06 -14.21 -9.67
N PRO A 152 -9.52 -14.88 -10.69
CA PRO A 152 -8.90 -16.19 -10.57
C PRO A 152 -7.73 -16.23 -9.59
N ALA A 153 -7.50 -17.41 -9.00
CA ALA A 153 -6.27 -17.67 -8.27
C ALA A 153 -5.05 -17.50 -9.21
N GLY A 154 -4.00 -16.84 -8.72
CA GLY A 154 -2.80 -16.54 -9.49
C GLY A 154 -2.79 -15.14 -10.12
N GLN A 155 -3.95 -14.48 -10.21
CA GLN A 155 -4.07 -13.15 -10.81
C GLN A 155 -3.83 -12.02 -9.80
N ILE A 156 -3.34 -10.91 -10.33
CA ILE A 156 -3.25 -9.60 -9.67
C ILE A 156 -4.01 -8.57 -10.53
N MET A 157 -4.70 -7.65 -9.88
CA MET A 157 -5.26 -6.43 -10.46
C MET A 157 -4.59 -5.21 -9.85
N ALA A 158 -4.23 -4.22 -10.68
CA ALA A 158 -3.59 -2.99 -10.23
C ALA A 158 -3.87 -1.83 -11.17
N THR A 159 -3.82 -0.60 -10.66
CA THR A 159 -3.95 0.60 -11.49
C THR A 159 -2.79 0.74 -12.47
N GLN A 160 -3.10 1.13 -13.70
CA GLN A 160 -2.08 1.49 -14.69
C GLN A 160 -1.57 2.89 -14.40
N GLU A 161 -0.25 3.10 -14.36
CA GLU A 161 0.28 4.46 -14.30
C GLU A 161 0.13 5.19 -15.64
N ASP A 162 -0.34 6.44 -15.58
CA ASP A 162 -0.38 7.34 -16.74
C ASP A 162 1.00 7.94 -16.98
N ILE A 163 1.65 7.54 -18.07
CA ILE A 163 2.87 8.18 -18.57
C ILE A 163 2.54 9.19 -19.66
N SER A 164 3.18 10.36 -19.59
CA SER A 164 3.06 11.37 -20.63
C SER A 164 3.54 10.84 -21.99
N ILE A 165 2.90 11.29 -23.08
CA ILE A 165 3.33 10.94 -24.45
C ILE A 165 4.80 11.32 -24.66
N ALA A 166 5.24 12.46 -24.12
CA ALA A 166 6.62 12.92 -24.21
C ALA A 166 7.61 11.94 -23.55
N ASP A 167 7.29 11.43 -22.35
CA ASP A 167 8.14 10.46 -21.67
C ASP A 167 8.14 9.09 -22.36
N ARG A 168 7.00 8.69 -22.93
CA ARG A 168 6.87 7.48 -23.76
C ARG A 168 7.74 7.58 -25.03
N LEU A 169 7.73 8.73 -25.72
CA LEU A 169 8.55 8.98 -26.90
C LEU A 169 10.05 9.04 -26.58
N ARG A 170 10.41 9.48 -25.38
CA ARG A 170 11.81 9.47 -24.88
C ARG A 170 12.27 8.08 -24.42
N GLY A 171 11.43 7.06 -24.55
CA GLY A 171 11.75 5.69 -24.15
C GLY A 171 11.99 5.54 -22.65
N LYS A 172 11.49 6.46 -21.81
CA LYS A 172 11.67 6.36 -20.37
C LYS A 172 10.86 5.17 -19.85
N LYS A 173 11.51 4.27 -19.13
CA LYS A 173 10.89 3.07 -18.54
C LYS A 173 10.16 3.37 -17.23
N LEU A 174 9.40 4.46 -17.14
CA LEU A 174 8.74 4.85 -15.89
C LEU A 174 7.51 3.99 -15.55
N THR A 175 7.04 3.14 -16.48
CA THR A 175 5.82 2.36 -16.27
C THR A 175 5.92 1.40 -15.09
N ARG A 176 4.92 1.43 -14.23
CA ARG A 176 4.67 0.45 -13.16
C ARG A 176 3.20 0.04 -13.08
N ALA A 177 2.95 -1.04 -12.36
CA ALA A 177 1.62 -1.34 -11.83
C ALA A 177 1.45 -0.52 -10.56
N TRP A 178 0.64 0.54 -10.61
CA TRP A 178 0.50 1.49 -9.53
C TRP A 178 -0.46 0.99 -8.46
N GLU A 179 -0.04 1.09 -7.21
CA GLU A 179 -0.75 0.64 -6.02
C GLU A 179 -1.93 1.55 -5.60
N LEU A 180 -2.54 2.27 -6.54
CA LEU A 180 -3.62 3.20 -6.25
C LEU A 180 -4.91 2.47 -5.86
N LEU A 181 -5.34 1.50 -6.67
CA LEU A 181 -6.41 0.56 -6.37
C LEU A 181 -6.01 -0.79 -6.96
N GLY A 182 -6.26 -1.88 -6.24
CA GLY A 182 -5.98 -3.20 -6.77
C GLY A 182 -6.41 -4.34 -5.88
N CYS A 183 -6.10 -5.55 -6.34
CA CYS A 183 -6.31 -6.77 -5.58
C CYS A 183 -5.25 -7.79 -5.93
N VAL A 184 -4.73 -8.49 -4.93
CA VAL A 184 -3.84 -9.64 -5.10
C VAL A 184 -4.55 -10.90 -4.65
N SER A 185 -4.50 -11.95 -5.46
CA SER A 185 -4.76 -13.31 -4.96
C SER A 185 -3.52 -13.83 -4.23
N ARG A 186 -3.72 -14.73 -3.26
CA ARG A 186 -2.63 -15.37 -2.49
C ARG A 186 -1.63 -16.03 -3.44
N ALA A 187 -2.13 -16.81 -4.39
CA ALA A 187 -1.30 -17.49 -5.38
C ALA A 187 -0.59 -16.51 -6.34
N GLY A 188 -1.23 -15.39 -6.71
CA GLY A 188 -0.60 -14.37 -7.54
C GLY A 188 0.54 -13.66 -6.82
N SER A 189 0.29 -13.25 -5.57
CA SER A 189 1.32 -12.69 -4.70
C SER A 189 2.49 -13.66 -4.49
N GLN A 190 2.22 -14.95 -4.26
CA GLN A 190 3.25 -15.97 -4.08
C GLN A 190 4.11 -16.13 -5.33
N HIS A 191 3.47 -16.28 -6.49
CA HIS A 191 4.17 -16.48 -7.75
C HIS A 191 5.02 -15.26 -8.14
N ALA A 192 4.50 -14.04 -7.90
CA ALA A 192 5.27 -12.81 -8.08
C ALA A 192 6.54 -12.82 -7.21
N PHE A 193 6.38 -13.09 -5.91
CA PHE A 193 7.48 -13.15 -4.96
C PHE A 193 8.53 -14.21 -5.33
N GLU A 194 8.10 -15.44 -5.64
CA GLU A 194 8.97 -16.54 -6.03
C GLU A 194 9.72 -16.28 -7.36
N SER A 195 9.15 -15.45 -8.23
CA SER A 195 9.77 -14.99 -9.49
C SER A 195 10.81 -13.86 -9.28
N GLY A 196 11.08 -13.47 -8.04
CA GLY A 196 11.96 -12.36 -7.72
C GLY A 196 11.32 -10.99 -7.99
N CYS A 197 10.00 -10.93 -8.05
CA CYS A 197 9.24 -9.73 -8.40
C CYS A 197 8.34 -9.34 -7.23
N GLY A 198 7.86 -8.10 -7.24
CA GLY A 198 7.05 -7.61 -6.14
C GLY A 198 6.68 -6.14 -6.26
N TRP A 199 6.10 -5.64 -5.19
CA TRP A 199 5.66 -4.27 -4.97
C TRP A 199 6.79 -3.36 -4.47
N TRP A 200 7.85 -3.92 -3.90
CA TRP A 200 8.95 -3.15 -3.33
C TRP A 200 9.84 -2.49 -4.38
N MET A 201 10.43 -1.36 -3.99
CA MET A 201 11.47 -0.66 -4.74
C MET A 201 12.72 -1.51 -4.89
N CYS A 202 13.52 -1.16 -5.90
CA CYS A 202 14.79 -1.82 -6.23
C CYS A 202 14.63 -3.34 -6.40
N PHE A 203 13.54 -3.81 -7.04
CA PHE A 203 13.23 -5.24 -7.20
C PHE A 203 14.33 -6.06 -7.90
N TYR A 204 15.28 -5.41 -8.58
CA TYR A 204 16.51 -6.05 -9.08
C TYR A 204 17.46 -6.54 -7.96
N LEU A 205 17.14 -6.29 -6.69
CA LEU A 205 17.80 -6.81 -5.49
C LEU A 205 16.93 -7.81 -4.72
N HIS A 206 15.78 -8.20 -5.26
CA HIS A 206 14.85 -9.11 -4.59
C HIS A 206 15.55 -10.44 -4.24
N PRO A 207 15.33 -11.00 -3.03
CA PRO A 207 16.07 -12.17 -2.53
C PRO A 207 15.89 -13.44 -3.37
N MET A 208 14.73 -13.59 -4.04
CA MET A 208 14.45 -14.71 -4.94
C MET A 208 15.07 -14.56 -6.34
N LEU A 209 15.72 -13.43 -6.66
CA LEU A 209 16.38 -13.23 -7.94
C LEU A 209 17.57 -14.19 -8.13
N ARG A 210 17.60 -14.90 -9.27
CA ARG A 210 18.68 -15.84 -9.61
C ARG A 210 19.39 -15.41 -10.88
N GLY A 211 20.73 -15.40 -10.84
CA GLY A 211 21.58 -15.19 -12.00
C GLY A 211 21.95 -13.73 -12.29
N HIS A 212 23.21 -13.52 -12.66
CA HIS A 212 23.76 -12.19 -12.94
C HIS A 212 23.17 -11.53 -14.19
N GLU A 213 22.80 -12.31 -15.21
CA GLU A 213 22.20 -11.78 -16.44
C GLU A 213 20.83 -11.17 -16.19
N GLU A 214 20.00 -11.87 -15.43
CA GLU A 214 18.67 -11.39 -15.07
C GLU A 214 18.76 -10.12 -14.21
N ARG A 215 19.67 -10.08 -13.25
CA ARG A 215 19.95 -8.85 -12.47
C ARG A 215 20.35 -7.68 -13.36
N ARG A 216 21.24 -7.91 -14.35
CA ARG A 216 21.65 -6.87 -15.31
C ARG A 216 20.48 -6.34 -16.13
N ARG A 217 19.51 -7.19 -16.48
CA ARG A 217 18.28 -6.77 -17.17
C ARG A 217 17.39 -5.92 -16.26
N ARG A 218 17.13 -6.38 -15.03
CA ARG A 218 16.22 -5.71 -14.09
C ARG A 218 16.74 -4.36 -13.59
N VAL A 219 18.06 -4.17 -13.50
CA VAL A 219 18.68 -2.85 -13.20
C VAL A 219 18.34 -1.78 -14.26
N GLN A 220 17.99 -2.19 -15.48
CA GLN A 220 17.58 -1.26 -16.54
C GLN A 220 16.11 -0.87 -16.45
N GLU A 221 15.33 -1.44 -15.53
CA GLU A 221 13.94 -1.06 -15.28
C GLU A 221 13.86 0.09 -14.26
N TYR A 222 12.70 0.73 -14.15
CA TYR A 222 12.49 1.73 -13.11
C TYR A 222 12.54 1.09 -11.73
N TRP A 223 13.10 1.82 -10.77
CA TRP A 223 13.42 1.29 -9.45
C TRP A 223 12.26 1.41 -8.47
N ASP A 224 11.20 2.13 -8.80
CA ASP A 224 10.12 2.46 -7.88
C ASP A 224 9.13 1.29 -7.69
N HIS A 225 8.25 1.44 -6.71
CA HIS A 225 7.20 0.50 -6.35
C HIS A 225 6.37 0.02 -7.54
N GLY A 226 5.92 -1.24 -7.49
CA GLY A 226 5.05 -1.82 -8.50
C GLY A 226 5.71 -2.09 -9.87
N THR A 227 6.94 -1.65 -10.10
CA THR A 227 7.71 -2.00 -11.32
C THR A 227 7.94 -3.50 -11.40
N GLY A 228 8.23 -4.15 -10.25
CA GLY A 228 8.42 -5.59 -10.17
C GLY A 228 7.16 -6.37 -10.60
N ILE A 229 5.96 -5.93 -10.22
CA ILE A 229 4.69 -6.55 -10.66
C ILE A 229 4.49 -6.43 -12.17
N LEU A 230 4.79 -5.27 -12.75
CA LEU A 230 4.71 -5.11 -14.21
C LEU A 230 5.76 -5.97 -14.92
N TYR A 231 6.95 -6.12 -14.34
CA TYR A 231 7.99 -7.02 -14.84
C TYR A 231 7.53 -8.48 -14.80
N TRP A 232 6.95 -8.91 -13.68
CA TRP A 232 6.37 -10.25 -13.49
C TRP A 232 5.36 -10.58 -14.59
N HIS A 233 4.47 -9.64 -14.90
CA HIS A 233 3.53 -9.79 -16.00
C HIS A 233 4.22 -9.97 -17.36
N LYS A 234 5.16 -9.09 -17.70
CA LYS A 234 5.80 -9.05 -19.02
C LYS A 234 6.80 -10.18 -19.27
N HIS A 235 7.47 -10.66 -18.22
CA HIS A 235 8.65 -11.52 -18.35
C HIS A 235 8.55 -12.85 -17.58
N CYS A 236 7.66 -12.94 -16.59
CA CYS A 236 7.49 -14.14 -15.77
C CYS A 236 6.14 -14.84 -15.98
N GLY A 237 5.34 -14.38 -16.95
CA GLY A 237 4.04 -15.00 -17.27
C GLY A 237 2.94 -14.73 -16.23
N GLY A 238 3.10 -13.71 -15.40
CA GLY A 238 2.12 -13.34 -14.40
C GLY A 238 0.81 -12.80 -15.01
N PRO A 239 -0.37 -13.32 -14.63
CA PRO A 239 -1.63 -12.73 -15.05
C PRO A 239 -1.88 -11.43 -14.27
N LEU A 240 -1.65 -10.30 -14.92
CA LEU A 240 -1.93 -8.96 -14.40
C LEU A 240 -3.03 -8.33 -15.26
N GLN A 241 -4.09 -7.87 -14.61
CA GLN A 241 -5.11 -7.04 -15.24
C GLN A 241 -4.96 -5.60 -14.74
N LEU A 242 -4.86 -4.68 -15.69
CA LEU A 242 -4.67 -3.27 -15.41
C LEU A 242 -6.02 -2.54 -15.31
N ILE A 243 -6.16 -1.72 -14.26
CA ILE A 243 -7.27 -0.79 -14.07
C ILE A 243 -6.86 0.55 -14.68
N PRO A 244 -7.62 1.09 -15.66
CA PRO A 244 -7.28 2.39 -16.24
C PRO A 244 -7.31 3.49 -15.17
N ASN A 245 -6.24 4.29 -15.06
CA ASN A 245 -6.17 5.36 -14.04
C ASN A 245 -7.34 6.33 -14.16
N GLN A 246 -7.77 6.65 -15.39
CA GLN A 246 -8.89 7.57 -15.63
C GLN A 246 -10.21 7.13 -14.96
N GLU A 247 -10.38 5.85 -14.64
CA GLU A 247 -11.54 5.40 -13.91
C GLU A 247 -11.54 5.87 -12.45
N ILE A 248 -10.37 6.06 -11.82
CA ILE A 248 -10.27 6.33 -10.38
C ILE A 248 -9.57 7.66 -10.03
N ASP A 249 -8.94 8.32 -11.01
CA ASP A 249 -8.15 9.54 -10.83
C ASP A 249 -8.94 10.68 -10.13
N ALA A 250 -10.24 10.80 -10.44
CA ALA A 250 -11.11 11.80 -9.82
C ALA A 250 -11.20 11.69 -8.29
N GLY A 251 -10.99 10.48 -7.76
CA GLY A 251 -11.01 10.17 -6.34
C GLY A 251 -9.63 10.16 -5.68
N HIS A 252 -8.57 10.45 -6.42
CA HIS A 252 -7.20 10.43 -5.93
C HIS A 252 -6.80 11.81 -5.39
N PHE A 253 -6.87 11.99 -4.08
CA PHE A 253 -6.62 13.26 -3.40
C PHE A 253 -5.13 13.45 -3.11
N THR A 254 -4.36 13.67 -4.17
CA THR A 254 -2.90 13.73 -4.11
C THR A 254 -2.33 15.05 -4.64
N ARG A 255 -1.04 15.27 -4.36
CA ARG A 255 -0.25 16.36 -4.94
C ARG A 255 -0.16 16.30 -6.46
N ILE A 256 -0.14 15.09 -7.04
CA ILE A 256 0.04 14.88 -8.49
C ILE A 256 -1.07 15.58 -9.28
N GLY A 257 -2.33 15.44 -8.87
CA GLY A 257 -3.49 16.05 -9.52
C GLY A 257 -3.75 17.51 -9.14
N ARG A 258 -3.03 18.07 -8.16
CA ARG A 258 -3.26 19.44 -7.63
C ARG A 258 -1.99 20.25 -7.38
N ARG A 259 -0.97 20.07 -8.22
CA ARG A 259 0.36 20.69 -8.02
C ARG A 259 0.33 22.20 -7.72
N ASP A 260 -0.61 22.93 -8.33
CA ASP A 260 -0.70 24.38 -8.22
C ASP A 260 -1.34 24.86 -6.90
N THR A 261 -2.13 24.02 -6.23
CA THR A 261 -2.86 24.38 -5.00
C THR A 261 -2.43 23.58 -3.77
N TYR A 262 -1.59 22.56 -3.97
CA TYR A 262 -1.14 21.66 -2.92
C TYR A 262 -0.05 22.29 -2.04
N LYS A 263 -0.32 22.38 -0.75
CA LYS A 263 0.61 22.81 0.29
C LYS A 263 1.40 21.61 0.79
N VAL A 264 2.69 21.59 0.47
CA VAL A 264 3.64 20.61 1.01
C VAL A 264 3.97 21.01 2.44
N HIS A 265 3.84 20.07 3.37
CA HIS A 265 4.20 20.28 4.78
C HIS A 265 5.44 19.45 5.11
N GLY A 266 6.57 20.12 5.32
CA GLY A 266 7.84 19.50 5.70
C GLY A 266 8.70 19.12 4.50
N HIS A 267 9.23 17.90 4.51
CA HIS A 267 10.20 17.41 3.53
C HIS A 267 9.53 16.63 2.39
N ASP A 268 10.10 16.71 1.19
CA ASP A 268 9.69 15.94 0.00
C ASP A 268 10.44 14.58 -0.10
N ASP A 269 10.83 14.03 1.05
CA ASP A 269 11.56 12.76 1.19
C ASP A 269 10.79 11.79 2.10
N TRP A 270 11.44 10.73 2.56
CA TRP A 270 10.87 9.74 3.48
C TRP A 270 10.33 10.34 4.79
N ARG A 271 10.71 11.58 5.17
CA ARG A 271 10.17 12.30 6.34
C ARG A 271 8.81 12.91 6.08
N ARG A 272 8.30 12.85 4.83
CA ARG A 272 7.00 13.39 4.45
C ARG A 272 5.92 12.91 5.41
N ASN A 273 5.15 13.85 5.93
CA ASN A 273 4.03 13.59 6.82
C ASN A 273 2.72 13.68 6.03
N LEU A 274 2.35 12.58 5.37
CA LEU A 274 1.19 12.52 4.50
C LEU A 274 -0.12 12.87 5.23
N ALA A 275 -0.21 12.54 6.53
CA ALA A 275 -1.34 12.90 7.39
C ALA A 275 -1.60 14.41 7.40
N MET A 276 -0.54 15.17 7.70
CA MET A 276 -0.60 16.63 7.76
C MET A 276 -0.95 17.21 6.39
N GLU A 277 -0.39 16.66 5.31
CA GLU A 277 -0.70 17.15 3.99
C GLU A 277 -2.14 16.85 3.57
N LEU A 278 -2.68 15.66 3.86
CA LEU A 278 -4.07 15.34 3.52
C LEU A 278 -5.04 16.29 4.22
N SER A 279 -4.90 16.42 5.55
CA SER A 279 -5.73 17.31 6.35
C SER A 279 -5.54 18.80 6.00
N ALA A 280 -4.35 19.23 5.58
CA ALA A 280 -4.09 20.61 5.18
C ALA A 280 -4.62 20.97 3.79
N ASN A 281 -4.76 19.98 2.89
CA ASN A 281 -5.12 20.20 1.49
C ASN A 281 -6.56 19.80 1.15
N PHE A 282 -7.17 18.93 1.97
CA PHE A 282 -8.48 18.36 1.67
C PHE A 282 -9.34 18.31 2.93
N GLU A 283 -10.42 19.07 2.91
CA GLU A 283 -11.50 18.89 3.88
C GLU A 283 -12.25 17.59 3.55
N LEU A 284 -12.11 16.58 4.41
CA LEU A 284 -12.65 15.24 4.17
C LEU A 284 -14.16 15.25 3.84
N GLU A 285 -14.95 16.10 4.51
CA GLU A 285 -16.38 16.21 4.22
C GLU A 285 -16.67 16.67 2.78
N LYS A 286 -15.89 17.62 2.26
CA LYS A 286 -15.97 18.06 0.86
C LYS A 286 -15.48 16.98 -0.10
N ALA A 287 -14.41 16.27 0.26
CA ALA A 287 -13.91 15.13 -0.52
C ALA A 287 -14.99 14.04 -0.63
N CYS A 288 -15.57 13.61 0.50
CA CYS A 288 -16.69 12.67 0.53
C CYS A 288 -17.88 13.16 -0.30
N ALA A 289 -18.28 14.43 -0.19
CA ALA A 289 -19.38 14.99 -0.97
C ALA A 289 -19.12 14.92 -2.48
N SER A 290 -17.90 15.26 -2.92
CA SER A 290 -17.52 15.17 -4.34
C SER A 290 -17.58 13.75 -4.90
N MET A 291 -17.41 12.74 -4.04
CA MET A 291 -17.44 11.32 -4.39
C MET A 291 -18.80 10.65 -4.13
N GLY A 292 -19.83 11.41 -3.71
CA GLY A 292 -21.13 10.86 -3.36
C GLY A 292 -21.12 9.97 -2.11
N LEU A 293 -20.20 10.21 -1.18
CA LEU A 293 -19.99 9.44 0.06
C LEU A 293 -20.50 10.18 1.31
N SER A 294 -21.25 11.27 1.17
CA SER A 294 -21.73 12.09 2.29
C SER A 294 -22.54 11.29 3.31
N ASP A 295 -23.46 10.44 2.87
CA ASP A 295 -24.32 9.66 3.76
C ASP A 295 -23.52 8.62 4.54
N LEU A 296 -22.55 7.97 3.88
CA LEU A 296 -21.62 7.05 4.51
C LEU A 296 -20.76 7.77 5.56
N TRP A 297 -20.24 8.95 5.22
CA TRP A 297 -19.45 9.77 6.13
C TRP A 297 -20.27 10.24 7.35
N ASN A 298 -21.54 10.62 7.15
CA ASN A 298 -22.44 10.98 8.24
C ASN A 298 -22.69 9.81 9.20
N THR A 299 -22.81 8.59 8.66
CA THR A 299 -22.95 7.36 9.45
C THR A 299 -21.70 7.11 10.30
N VAL A 300 -20.51 7.22 9.70
CA VAL A 300 -19.22 7.10 10.41
C VAL A 300 -19.10 8.15 11.52
N LYS A 301 -19.39 9.42 11.23
CA LYS A 301 -19.38 10.49 12.24
C LYS A 301 -20.28 10.18 13.44
N LYS A 302 -21.49 9.67 13.17
CA LYS A 302 -22.45 9.31 14.23
C LYS A 302 -21.91 8.15 15.09
N MET A 303 -21.37 7.11 14.47
CA MET A 303 -20.77 5.98 15.20
C MET A 303 -19.60 6.40 16.08
N LEU A 304 -18.76 7.34 15.62
CA LEU A 304 -17.67 7.90 16.43
C LEU A 304 -18.17 8.70 17.62
N ALA A 305 -19.20 9.53 17.41
CA ALA A 305 -19.79 10.31 18.49
C ALA A 305 -20.44 9.42 19.57
N GLU A 306 -21.00 8.27 19.19
CA GLU A 306 -21.66 7.33 20.09
C GLU A 306 -20.69 6.39 20.82
N SER A 307 -19.46 6.20 20.30
CA SER A 307 -18.49 5.24 20.83
C SER A 307 -17.53 5.82 21.88
N ASP A 308 -17.71 7.08 22.31
CA ASP A 308 -16.79 7.85 23.18
C ASP A 308 -15.33 7.92 22.65
N VAL A 309 -15.11 7.48 21.41
CA VAL A 309 -13.84 7.56 20.71
C VAL A 309 -13.69 9.00 20.21
N ARG A 310 -13.07 9.85 21.03
CA ARG A 310 -12.64 11.16 20.56
C ARG A 310 -11.56 10.96 19.51
N LEU A 311 -11.87 11.30 18.25
CA LEU A 311 -10.85 11.60 17.25
C LEU A 311 -10.02 12.75 17.81
N THR A 312 -8.88 12.45 18.40
CA THR A 312 -7.92 13.50 18.76
C THR A 312 -7.44 14.09 17.43
N SER A 313 -7.92 15.29 17.11
CA SER A 313 -7.32 16.12 16.08
C SER A 313 -5.81 16.16 16.32
N SER A 314 -5.01 15.82 15.30
CA SER A 314 -3.55 15.87 15.36
C SER A 314 -3.08 17.14 16.08
N PRO A 315 -2.03 17.05 16.91
CA PRO A 315 -1.50 18.22 17.59
C PRO A 315 -1.03 19.27 16.57
N ALA A 316 -1.38 20.53 16.87
CA ALA A 316 -1.01 21.72 16.10
C ALA A 316 0.51 21.93 16.04
#